data_AF-A0A022S048-F1
#
_entry.id   AF-A0A022S048-F1
#
_cell.length_a   1.000
_cell.length_b   1.000
_cell.length_c   1.000
_cell.angle_alpha   90.00
_cell.angle_beta   90.00
_cell.angle_gamma   90.00
#
_symmetry.space_group_name_H-M   'P 1'
#
loop_
_entity.id
_entity.type
_entity.pdbx_description
1 polymer ?
#
loop_
_entity_poly.entity_id
_entity_poly.type
_entity_poly.pdbx_seq_one_letter_code
_entity_poly.pdbx_strand_id
1 'polypeptide(L)'
;MASKFGLAGGIPERRVRPIWDAVDSRQFKNALKLCTALLSKYPNSPYALALKALTLERMGRNEEALSVCLNAKEILCTSDPNVFVDDLTLSTLQIVFQRLDHLGMATSCYEHSCAKYPNNLELMIGLFNCYVREYSFVKQQQIAIKMYKTAGEERFLLWAVCSIQLQ
;
A
#
# COMPACT_ATOMS: atom_id res chain seq x y z
N MET A 1 -2.64 6.64 11.57
CA MET A 1 -3.43 7.36 10.55
C MET A 1 -4.80 6.72 10.52
N ALA A 2 -5.78 7.30 11.20
CA ALA A 2 -7.17 6.87 11.13
C ALA A 2 -7.83 7.54 9.91
N SER A 3 -8.52 6.77 9.06
CA SER A 3 -9.28 7.38 7.97
C SER A 3 -10.45 8.21 8.54
N LYS A 4 -10.94 9.18 7.77
CA LYS A 4 -12.06 10.09 8.11
C LYS A 4 -13.36 9.41 8.57
N PHE A 5 -13.45 8.07 8.53
CA PHE A 5 -14.63 7.29 8.91
C PHE A 5 -14.36 6.17 9.94
N GLY A 6 -13.17 6.13 10.57
CA GLY A 6 -12.80 5.05 11.50
C GLY A 6 -12.70 3.68 10.80
N LEU A 7 -12.43 3.70 9.49
CA LEU A 7 -12.15 2.53 8.65
C LEU A 7 -10.64 2.46 8.35
N ALA A 8 -10.12 1.26 8.18
CA ALA A 8 -8.76 0.99 7.75
C ALA A 8 -8.84 -0.05 6.63
N GLY A 9 -8.51 0.30 5.38
CA GLY A 9 -8.66 -0.60 4.24
C GLY A 9 -10.10 -1.08 4.03
N GLY A 10 -11.09 -0.22 4.29
CA GLY A 10 -12.51 -0.56 4.23
C GLY A 10 -13.03 -1.41 5.40
N ILE A 11 -12.19 -1.72 6.40
CA ILE A 11 -12.54 -2.51 7.58
C ILE A 11 -12.68 -1.58 8.81
N PRO A 12 -13.66 -1.79 9.72
CA PRO A 12 -13.73 -1.02 10.96
C PRO A 12 -12.42 -1.09 11.77
N GLU A 13 -11.87 0.07 12.12
CA GLU A 13 -10.56 0.21 12.77
C GLU A 13 -10.48 -0.61 14.07
N ARG A 14 -11.58 -0.70 14.84
CA ARG A 14 -11.70 -1.56 16.03
C ARG A 14 -11.39 -3.05 15.79
N ARG A 15 -11.55 -3.54 14.56
CA ARG A 15 -11.21 -4.94 14.19
C ARG A 15 -9.75 -5.09 13.77
N VAL A 16 -9.13 -4.02 13.31
CA VAL A 16 -7.76 -3.99 12.80
C VAL A 16 -6.77 -3.70 13.94
N ARG A 17 -7.14 -2.79 14.86
CA ARG A 17 -6.30 -2.36 15.97
C ARG A 17 -5.72 -3.50 16.82
N PRO A 18 -6.48 -4.56 17.19
CA PRO A 18 -5.91 -5.68 17.94
C PRO A 18 -4.81 -6.44 17.17
N ILE A 19 -4.85 -6.43 15.83
CA ILE A 19 -3.79 -7.04 15.01
C ILE A 19 -2.51 -6.21 15.15
N TRP A 20 -2.60 -4.88 15.00
CA TRP A 20 -1.45 -4.00 15.18
C TRP A 20 -0.89 -4.07 16.60
N ASP A 21 -1.74 -4.03 17.63
CA ASP A 21 -1.31 -4.16 19.03
C ASP A 21 -0.53 -5.46 19.25
N ALA A 22 -0.98 -6.57 18.65
CA ALA A 22 -0.29 -7.86 18.72
C ALA A 22 1.02 -7.89 17.92
N VAL A 23 1.09 -7.24 16.75
CA VAL A 23 2.31 -7.11 15.96
C VAL A 23 3.36 -6.27 16.69
N ASP A 24 2.95 -5.12 17.24
CA ASP A 24 3.80 -4.18 17.98
C ASP A 24 4.33 -4.82 19.26
N SER A 25 3.50 -5.62 19.93
CA SER A 25 3.89 -6.43 21.10
C SER A 25 4.70 -7.69 20.74
N ARG A 26 5.06 -7.89 19.46
CA ARG A 26 5.76 -9.08 18.93
C ARG A 26 5.07 -10.42 19.19
N GLN A 27 3.75 -10.41 19.41
CA GLN A 27 2.94 -11.60 19.60
C GLN A 27 2.46 -12.15 18.25
N PHE A 28 3.39 -12.50 17.35
CA PHE A 28 3.07 -12.78 15.94
C PHE A 28 2.15 -13.98 15.73
N LYS A 29 2.24 -15.02 16.57
CA LYS A 29 1.30 -16.16 16.53
C LYS A 29 -0.14 -15.72 16.83
N ASN A 30 -0.31 -14.77 17.75
CA ASN A 30 -1.63 -14.21 18.09
C ASN A 30 -2.13 -13.29 16.96
N ALA A 31 -1.27 -12.41 16.46
CA ALA A 31 -1.57 -11.56 15.30
C ALA A 31 -2.04 -12.41 14.10
N LEU A 32 -1.38 -13.53 13.81
CA LEU A 32 -1.75 -14.41 12.70
C LEU A 32 -3.13 -15.05 12.88
N LYS A 33 -3.48 -15.46 14.12
CA LYS A 33 -4.83 -15.94 14.43
C LYS A 33 -5.87 -14.84 14.22
N LEU A 34 -5.60 -13.61 14.66
CA LEU A 34 -6.49 -12.47 14.46
C LEU A 34 -6.66 -12.12 12.97
N CYS A 35 -5.59 -12.12 12.18
CA CYS A 35 -5.64 -11.96 10.73
C CYS A 35 -6.50 -13.04 10.06
N THR A 36 -6.38 -14.29 10.50
CA THR A 36 -7.15 -15.41 9.95
C THR A 36 -8.65 -15.28 10.28
N ALA A 37 -8.98 -14.88 11.51
CA ALA A 37 -10.36 -14.57 11.91
C ALA A 37 -10.93 -13.31 11.23
N LEU A 38 -10.07 -12.37 10.84
CA LEU A 38 -10.47 -11.21 10.04
C LEU A 38 -10.80 -11.62 8.60
N LEU A 39 -9.95 -12.43 7.98
CA LEU A 39 -10.14 -12.94 6.63
C LEU A 39 -11.38 -13.85 6.50
N SER A 40 -11.77 -14.58 7.56
CA SER A 40 -13.02 -15.35 7.51
C SER A 40 -14.28 -14.46 7.38
N LYS A 41 -14.18 -13.18 7.76
CA LYS A 41 -15.27 -12.18 7.63
C LYS A 41 -15.11 -11.31 6.38
N TYR A 42 -13.88 -11.10 5.94
CA TYR A 42 -13.52 -10.26 4.80
C TYR A 42 -12.56 -11.03 3.87
N PRO A 43 -13.01 -12.10 3.20
CA PRO A 43 -12.13 -13.06 2.51
C PRO A 43 -11.33 -12.46 1.36
N ASN A 44 -11.88 -11.45 0.69
CA ASN A 44 -11.25 -10.78 -0.43
C ASN A 44 -10.77 -9.36 -0.08
N SER A 45 -10.59 -9.04 1.21
CA SER A 45 -10.06 -7.73 1.59
C SER A 45 -8.55 -7.69 1.35
N PRO A 46 -8.06 -6.81 0.44
CA PRO A 46 -6.63 -6.68 0.21
C PRO A 46 -5.88 -6.24 1.47
N TYR A 47 -6.52 -5.41 2.31
CA TYR A 47 -5.93 -4.95 3.55
C TYR A 47 -5.76 -6.07 4.59
N ALA A 48 -6.76 -6.93 4.75
CA ALA A 48 -6.65 -8.09 5.63
C ALA A 48 -5.55 -9.05 5.18
N LEU A 49 -5.40 -9.24 3.86
CA LEU A 49 -4.29 -10.01 3.29
C LEU A 49 -2.94 -9.33 3.52
N ALA A 50 -2.85 -8.01 3.34
CA ALA A 50 -1.64 -7.24 3.61
C ALA A 50 -1.18 -7.37 5.07
N LEU A 51 -2.10 -7.31 6.04
CA LEU A 51 -1.79 -7.52 7.46
C LEU A 51 -1.33 -8.94 7.75
N LYS A 52 -1.94 -9.95 7.11
CA LYS A 52 -1.49 -11.34 7.21
C LYS A 52 -0.08 -11.50 6.65
N ALA A 53 0.19 -10.95 5.48
CA ALA A 53 1.52 -11.01 4.85
C ALA A 53 2.57 -10.31 5.72
N LEU A 54 2.27 -9.13 6.26
CA LEU A 54 3.13 -8.42 7.20
C LEU A 54 3.43 -9.29 8.43
N THR A 55 2.41 -9.91 9.00
CA THR A 55 2.60 -10.78 10.17
C THR A 55 3.49 -11.99 9.84
N LEU A 56 3.30 -12.61 8.67
CA LEU A 56 4.10 -13.74 8.21
C LEU A 56 5.57 -13.36 7.96
N GLU A 57 5.80 -12.19 7.35
CA GLU A 57 7.14 -11.64 7.15
C GLU A 57 7.83 -11.42 8.50
N ARG A 58 7.14 -10.84 9.49
CA ARG A 58 7.69 -10.68 10.85
C ARG A 58 7.97 -11.99 11.57
N MET A 59 7.35 -13.09 11.15
CA MET A 59 7.65 -14.44 11.63
C MET A 59 8.82 -15.12 10.89
N GLY A 60 9.37 -14.49 9.85
CA GLY A 60 10.40 -15.07 8.98
C GLY A 60 9.86 -16.04 7.92
N ARG A 61 8.54 -16.11 7.73
CA ARG A 61 7.87 -16.99 6.75
C ARG A 61 7.74 -16.28 5.41
N ASN A 62 8.88 -15.98 4.79
CA ASN A 62 8.96 -15.06 3.65
C ASN A 62 8.22 -15.55 2.39
N GLU A 63 8.32 -16.84 2.07
CA GLU A 63 7.62 -17.42 0.90
C GLU A 63 6.09 -17.34 1.04
N GLU A 64 5.58 -17.61 2.25
CA GLU A 64 4.16 -17.48 2.54
C GLU A 64 3.71 -16.02 2.58
N ALA A 65 4.54 -15.13 3.11
CA ALA A 65 4.25 -13.70 3.08
C ALA A 65 4.15 -13.20 1.62
N LEU A 66 5.08 -13.62 0.76
CA LEU A 66 5.08 -13.26 -0.65
C LEU A 66 3.83 -13.79 -1.36
N SER A 67 3.46 -15.05 -1.16
CA SER A 67 2.27 -15.62 -1.81
C SER A 67 0.97 -14.90 -1.40
N VAL A 68 0.86 -14.51 -0.13
CA VAL A 68 -0.29 -13.70 0.35
C VAL A 68 -0.27 -12.30 -0.23
N CYS A 69 0.90 -11.66 -0.35
CA CYS A 69 1.05 -10.35 -1.01
C CYS A 69 0.67 -10.40 -2.50
N LEU A 70 1.05 -11.45 -3.21
CA LEU A 70 0.68 -11.64 -4.62
C LEU A 70 -0.82 -11.81 -4.80
N ASN A 71 -1.47 -12.57 -3.93
CA ASN A 71 -2.92 -12.70 -3.90
C ASN A 71 -3.60 -11.33 -3.65
N ALA A 72 -3.12 -10.58 -2.65
CA ALA A 72 -3.62 -9.23 -2.39
C ALA A 72 -3.47 -8.30 -3.61
N LYS A 73 -2.33 -8.38 -4.31
CA LYS A 73 -2.06 -7.64 -5.55
C LYS A 73 -3.03 -8.04 -6.66
N GLU A 74 -3.27 -9.33 -6.87
CA GLU A 74 -4.19 -9.82 -7.90
C GLU A 74 -5.61 -9.26 -7.68
N ILE A 75 -6.09 -9.27 -6.44
CA ILE A 75 -7.39 -8.67 -6.08
C ILE A 75 -7.40 -7.16 -6.34
N LEU A 76 -6.33 -6.43 -5.95
CA LEU A 76 -6.23 -4.98 -6.18
C LEU A 76 -6.20 -4.61 -7.66
N CYS A 77 -5.56 -5.43 -8.48
CA CYS A 77 -5.45 -5.24 -9.93
C CYS A 77 -6.67 -5.76 -10.71
N THR A 78 -7.65 -6.36 -10.02
CA THR A 78 -8.88 -6.82 -10.65
C THR A 78 -9.77 -5.61 -10.95
N SER A 79 -10.41 -5.61 -12.12
CA SER A 79 -11.32 -4.54 -12.57
C SER A 79 -12.63 -4.43 -11.76
N ASP A 80 -12.75 -5.15 -10.64
CA ASP A 80 -13.93 -5.12 -9.80
C ASP A 80 -14.06 -3.75 -9.11
N PRO A 81 -15.16 -3.00 -9.36
CA PRO A 81 -15.39 -1.70 -8.72
C PRO A 81 -15.62 -1.80 -7.21
N ASN A 82 -15.96 -2.98 -6.67
CA ASN A 82 -16.20 -3.19 -5.24
C ASN A 82 -14.92 -3.34 -4.42
N VAL A 83 -13.76 -3.56 -5.07
CA VAL A 83 -12.49 -3.65 -4.37
C VAL A 83 -12.06 -2.25 -3.96
N PHE A 84 -12.10 -2.01 -2.64
CA PHE A 84 -11.65 -0.76 -2.04
C PHE A 84 -10.12 -0.70 -2.03
N VAL A 85 -9.57 0.36 -2.60
CA VAL A 85 -8.13 0.61 -2.68
C VAL A 85 -7.82 1.93 -1.97
N ASP A 86 -7.04 1.86 -0.91
CA ASP A 86 -6.55 3.03 -0.17
C ASP A 86 -5.03 3.00 -0.01
N ASP A 87 -4.45 4.17 0.28
CA ASP A 87 -3.02 4.33 0.52
C ASP A 87 -2.54 3.43 1.66
N LEU A 88 -3.33 3.30 2.73
CA LEU A 88 -2.99 2.45 3.87
C LEU A 88 -2.76 0.98 3.48
N THR A 89 -3.57 0.44 2.58
CA THR A 89 -3.38 -0.92 2.07
C THR A 89 -2.11 -1.03 1.25
N LEU A 90 -1.88 -0.10 0.33
CA LEU A 90 -0.72 -0.11 -0.56
C LEU A 90 0.59 0.12 0.21
N SER A 91 0.59 1.02 1.19
CA SER A 91 1.74 1.28 2.06
C SER A 91 2.08 0.05 2.91
N THR A 92 1.07 -0.68 3.39
CA THR A 92 1.27 -1.91 4.16
C THR A 92 1.88 -3.01 3.28
N LEU A 93 1.35 -3.22 2.06
CA LEU A 93 1.95 -4.14 1.10
C LEU A 93 3.37 -3.74 0.70
N GLN A 94 3.61 -2.44 0.52
CA GLN A 94 4.92 -1.91 0.19
C GLN A 94 5.97 -2.24 1.25
N ILE A 95 5.63 -2.15 2.54
CA ILE A 95 6.55 -2.53 3.63
C ILE A 95 6.98 -3.99 3.46
N VAL A 96 6.04 -4.89 3.17
CA VAL A 96 6.32 -6.31 2.99
C VAL A 96 7.16 -6.54 1.73
N PHE A 97 6.77 -5.98 0.59
CA PHE A 97 7.54 -6.10 -0.65
C PHE A 97 8.97 -5.56 -0.51
N GLN A 98 9.17 -4.46 0.21
CA GLN A 98 10.50 -3.92 0.48
C GLN A 98 11.34 -4.87 1.33
N ARG A 99 10.74 -5.52 2.34
CA ARG A 99 11.44 -6.49 3.19
C ARG A 99 11.81 -7.78 2.46
N LEU A 100 11.09 -8.08 1.39
CA LEU A 100 11.29 -9.25 0.53
C LEU A 100 12.08 -8.91 -0.75
N ASP A 101 12.70 -7.72 -0.86
CA ASP A 101 13.47 -7.26 -2.02
C ASP A 101 12.69 -7.25 -3.36
N HIS A 102 11.37 -7.07 -3.29
CA HIS A 102 10.46 -7.02 -4.44
C HIS A 102 9.84 -5.63 -4.65
N LEU A 103 10.64 -4.56 -4.58
CA LEU A 103 10.19 -3.16 -4.66
C LEU A 103 9.31 -2.85 -5.89
N GLY A 104 9.66 -3.40 -7.07
CA GLY A 104 8.89 -3.20 -8.30
C GLY A 104 7.43 -3.68 -8.22
N MET A 105 7.12 -4.63 -7.34
CA MET A 105 5.76 -5.10 -7.14
C MET A 105 4.88 -4.06 -6.46
N ALA A 106 5.43 -3.32 -5.50
CA ALA A 106 4.72 -2.23 -4.83
C ALA A 106 4.43 -1.09 -5.81
N THR A 107 5.43 -0.71 -6.61
CA THR A 107 5.30 0.32 -7.66
C THR A 107 4.18 -0.02 -8.64
N SER A 108 4.16 -1.27 -9.12
CA SER A 108 3.10 -1.76 -10.00
C SER A 108 1.70 -1.67 -9.39
N CYS A 109 1.54 -1.92 -8.08
CA CYS A 109 0.25 -1.75 -7.40
C CYS A 109 -0.20 -0.27 -7.38
N TYR A 110 0.73 0.65 -7.08
CA TYR A 110 0.42 2.08 -7.09
C TYR A 110 0.13 2.61 -8.50
N GLU A 111 0.87 2.15 -9.53
CA GLU A 111 0.63 2.51 -10.93
C GLU A 111 -0.81 2.12 -11.35
N HIS A 112 -1.22 0.89 -11.04
CA HIS A 112 -2.58 0.43 -11.32
C HIS A 112 -3.63 1.24 -10.55
N SER A 113 -3.40 1.51 -9.28
CA SER A 113 -4.32 2.27 -8.42
C SER A 113 -4.47 3.72 -8.89
N CYS A 114 -3.38 4.36 -9.32
CA CYS A 114 -3.39 5.70 -9.92
C CYS A 114 -4.05 5.73 -11.30
N ALA A 115 -4.06 4.62 -12.05
CA ALA A 115 -4.82 4.51 -13.29
C ALA A 115 -6.33 4.41 -13.02
N LYS A 116 -6.73 3.63 -12.01
CA LYS A 116 -8.13 3.48 -11.59
C LYS A 116 -8.70 4.76 -10.97
N TYR A 117 -7.90 5.50 -10.20
CA TYR A 117 -8.28 6.73 -9.51
C TYR A 117 -7.37 7.90 -9.91
N PRO A 118 -7.52 8.45 -11.13
CA PRO A 118 -6.54 9.35 -11.73
C PRO A 118 -6.41 10.73 -11.09
N ASN A 119 -7.28 11.09 -10.14
CA ASN A 119 -7.27 12.37 -9.42
C ASN A 119 -7.01 12.20 -7.90
N ASN A 120 -6.71 11.00 -7.43
CA ASN A 120 -6.45 10.76 -6.01
C ASN A 120 -5.01 11.13 -5.64
N LEU A 121 -4.82 12.27 -4.95
CA LEU A 121 -3.51 12.78 -4.59
C LEU A 121 -2.74 11.89 -3.61
N GLU A 122 -3.41 11.20 -2.68
CA GLU A 122 -2.74 10.31 -1.72
C GLU A 122 -2.02 9.17 -2.46
N LEU A 123 -2.72 8.54 -3.41
CA LEU A 123 -2.14 7.49 -4.25
C LEU A 123 -0.99 8.00 -5.12
N MET A 124 -1.09 9.21 -5.66
CA MET A 124 -0.01 9.81 -6.45
C MET A 124 1.24 10.09 -5.62
N ILE A 125 1.07 10.55 -4.37
CA ILE A 125 2.19 10.76 -3.45
C ILE A 125 2.85 9.42 -3.11
N GLY A 126 2.06 8.38 -2.84
CA GLY A 126 2.57 7.02 -2.66
C GLY A 126 3.37 6.52 -3.87
N LEU A 127 2.85 6.73 -5.09
CA LEU A 127 3.53 6.37 -6.34
C LEU A 127 4.84 7.16 -6.55
N PHE A 128 4.83 8.47 -6.29
CA PHE A 128 6.05 9.30 -6.33
C PHE A 128 7.13 8.72 -5.40
N ASN A 129 6.77 8.37 -4.17
CA ASN A 129 7.69 7.78 -3.20
C ASN A 129 8.23 6.40 -3.64
N CYS A 130 7.47 5.63 -4.42
CA CYS A 130 7.96 4.41 -5.05
C CYS A 130 9.04 4.74 -6.10
N TYR A 131 8.77 5.68 -7.00
CA TYR A 131 9.75 6.09 -8.02
C TYR A 131 11.01 6.73 -7.43
N VAL A 132 10.91 7.42 -6.29
CA VAL A 132 12.07 7.93 -5.53
C VAL A 132 12.96 6.77 -5.08
N ARG A 133 12.37 5.73 -4.47
CA ARG A 133 13.12 4.55 -3.99
C ARG A 133 13.79 3.76 -5.13
N GLU A 134 13.18 3.76 -6.32
CA GLU A 134 13.69 3.09 -7.52
C GLU A 134 14.61 3.97 -8.38
N TYR A 135 14.90 5.21 -7.96
CA TYR A 135 15.68 6.18 -8.75
C TYR A 135 15.12 6.43 -10.17
N SER A 136 13.81 6.26 -10.35
CA SER A 136 13.12 6.49 -11.62
C SER A 136 12.80 7.98 -11.83
N PHE A 137 13.83 8.82 -11.98
CA PHE A 137 13.73 10.28 -11.96
C PHE A 137 12.79 10.86 -13.04
N VAL A 138 12.75 10.25 -14.23
CA VAL A 138 11.81 10.66 -15.29
C VAL A 138 10.36 10.43 -14.85
N LYS A 139 10.07 9.28 -14.24
CA LYS A 139 8.73 8.98 -13.74
C LYS A 139 8.37 9.85 -12.51
N GLN A 140 9.33 10.16 -11.64
CA GLN A 140 9.16 11.09 -10.52
C GLN A 140 8.70 12.48 -11.02
N GLN A 141 9.39 13.02 -12.04
CA GLN A 141 9.02 14.29 -12.66
C GLN A 141 7.60 14.24 -13.25
N GLN A 142 7.28 13.19 -14.02
CA GLN A 142 5.98 13.05 -14.67
C GLN A 142 4.81 13.03 -13.66
N ILE A 143 4.94 12.24 -12.59
CA ILE A 143 3.87 12.15 -11.58
C ILE A 143 3.77 13.44 -10.76
N ALA A 144 4.89 14.12 -10.47
CA ALA A 144 4.90 15.41 -9.78
C ALA A 144 4.19 16.51 -10.59
N ILE A 145 4.45 16.58 -11.90
CA ILE A 145 3.72 17.50 -12.80
C ILE A 145 2.22 17.17 -12.83
N LYS A 146 1.86 15.88 -12.84
CA LYS A 146 0.45 15.46 -12.77
C LYS A 146 -0.20 15.94 -11.48
N MET A 147 0.44 15.75 -10.33
CA MET A 147 -0.05 16.23 -9.03
C MET A 147 -0.24 17.75 -9.02
N TYR A 148 0.71 18.52 -9.57
CA TYR A 148 0.57 19.98 -9.70
C TYR A 148 -0.65 20.36 -10.54
N LYS A 149 -0.88 19.69 -11.67
CA LYS A 149 -2.06 19.94 -12.52
C LYS A 149 -3.38 19.59 -11.82
N THR A 150 -3.39 18.58 -10.95
CA THR A 150 -4.59 18.15 -10.23
C THR A 150 -4.90 19.04 -9.01
N ALA A 151 -3.89 19.45 -8.24
CA ALA A 151 -4.06 20.18 -6.98
C ALA A 151 -3.81 21.70 -7.07
N GLY A 152 -2.99 22.15 -8.02
CA GLY A 152 -2.53 23.54 -8.13
C GLY A 152 -1.51 23.96 -7.07
N GLU A 153 -0.99 23.04 -6.26
CA GLU A 153 -0.08 23.36 -5.16
C GLU A 153 1.38 23.42 -5.60
N GLU A 154 2.06 24.55 -5.35
CA GLU A 154 3.44 24.82 -5.77
C GLU A 154 4.46 23.78 -5.29
N ARG A 155 4.21 23.13 -4.15
CA ARG A 155 5.12 22.08 -3.63
C ARG A 155 5.35 20.95 -4.64
N PHE A 156 4.33 20.58 -5.43
CA PHE A 156 4.46 19.52 -6.42
C PHE A 156 5.28 19.95 -7.64
N LEU A 157 5.27 21.24 -7.96
CA LEU A 157 6.15 21.81 -8.98
C LEU A 157 7.61 21.75 -8.51
N LEU A 158 7.89 22.08 -7.25
CA LEU A 158 9.23 21.94 -6.67
C LEU A 158 9.72 20.50 -6.71
N TRP A 159 8.85 19.52 -6.42
CA TRP A 159 9.21 18.10 -6.54
C TRP A 159 9.59 17.71 -7.97
N ALA A 160 8.88 18.25 -8.97
CA ALA A 160 9.23 18.03 -10.38
C ALA A 160 10.60 18.63 -10.72
N VAL A 161 10.88 19.86 -10.27
CA VAL A 161 12.19 20.52 -10.46
C VAL A 161 13.32 19.72 -9.81
N CYS A 162 13.15 19.29 -8.56
CA CYS A 162 14.13 18.44 -7.88
C CYS A 162 14.36 17.12 -8.62
N SER A 163 13.30 16.52 -9.17
CA SER A 163 13.41 15.27 -9.95
C SER A 163 14.22 15.47 -11.24
N ILE A 164 14.10 16.62 -11.91
CA ILE A 164 14.90 16.96 -13.10
C ILE A 164 16.37 17.13 -12.73
N GLN A 165 16.65 17.80 -11.61
CA GLN A 165 18.04 18.05 -11.17
C GLN A 165 18.81 16.77 -10.83
N LEU A 166 18.10 15.67 -10.54
CA LEU A 166 18.67 14.37 -10.21
C LEU A 166 18.85 13.44 -11.42
N GLN A 167 18.36 13.83 -12.61
CA GLN A 167 18.56 13.10 -13.88
C GLN A 167 19.98 13.30 -14.40
#